data_AF-A0A6B2LBA7-F1
#
_entry.id   AF-A0A6B2LBA7-F1
#
_cell.length_a   1.000
_cell.length_b   1.000
_cell.length_c   1.000
_cell.angle_alpha   90.00
_cell.angle_beta   90.00
_cell.angle_gamma   90.00
#
_symmetry.space_group_name_H-M   'P 1'
#
loop_
_entity.id
_entity.type
_entity.pdbx_description
1 polymer ?
#
loop_
_entity_poly.entity_id
_entity_poly.type
_entity_poly.pdbx_seq_one_letter_code
_entity_poly.pdbx_strand_id
1 'polypeptide(L)'
;MSDGSLYSWGYNKFGQLGLGHKEEVSIPTQVTLPYKITHIECGGCFSMALTKEGFMYAWGQNEHGELGVGDTTNRSVPQRIQNIPSVVQWSCGCYHTIALSIEGDLYCWGQNSFGQLGIGNTVSQTIPVRISSLGSCVLQLSCGGFHSLLLCDDGLYSFGFNDSGQLGNGEDTEQLVPTKVAHLRSKLKEISCGYYHSMVITSENELICWGENNHGQLGLGHEDKVALPTLNSFFKGEEIVFKRNWVDLISGWPQSHTLFSKQIQRVLEESILTIQNQIPSRDVLTYLMTTLLQFLFYKQ
;
A
#
# COMPACT_ATOMS: atom_id res chain seq x y z
N MET A 1 -2.29 5.39 18.71
CA MET A 1 -1.48 5.67 19.92
C MET A 1 -1.39 4.43 20.79
N SER A 2 -0.42 4.32 21.70
CA SER A 2 -0.23 3.12 22.56
C SER A 2 -1.42 2.85 23.50
N ASP A 3 -2.21 3.88 23.82
CA ASP A 3 -3.45 3.80 24.58
C ASP A 3 -4.68 3.39 23.72
N GLY A 4 -4.47 3.05 22.45
CA GLY A 4 -5.49 2.68 21.48
C GLY A 4 -6.32 3.84 20.95
N SER A 5 -5.94 5.09 21.21
CA SER A 5 -6.59 6.27 20.63
C SER A 5 -6.15 6.50 19.18
N LEU A 6 -7.10 6.92 18.33
CA LEU A 6 -6.92 7.17 16.90
C LEU A 6 -7.01 8.66 16.59
N TYR A 7 -6.10 9.15 15.75
CA TYR A 7 -6.06 10.54 15.28
C TYR A 7 -5.88 10.56 13.78
N SER A 8 -6.48 11.55 13.12
CA SER A 8 -6.42 11.76 11.67
C SER A 8 -6.24 13.24 11.35
N TRP A 9 -5.57 13.54 10.25
CA TRP A 9 -5.43 14.90 9.72
C TRP A 9 -5.17 14.85 8.20
N GLY A 10 -5.29 15.99 7.53
CA GLY A 10 -5.04 16.17 6.11
C GLY A 10 -6.32 16.33 5.28
N TYR A 11 -6.27 15.84 4.05
CA TYR A 11 -7.34 15.90 3.06
C TYR A 11 -8.56 15.08 3.48
N ASN A 12 -9.78 15.61 3.29
CA ASN A 12 -11.01 15.02 3.84
C ASN A 12 -12.27 15.13 2.94
N LYS A 13 -12.13 15.37 1.64
CA LYS A 13 -13.31 15.61 0.77
C LYS A 13 -14.28 14.43 0.69
N PHE A 14 -13.82 13.22 1.01
CA PHE A 14 -14.64 12.00 1.04
C PHE A 14 -15.01 11.56 2.45
N GLY A 15 -14.56 12.27 3.49
CA GLY A 15 -14.79 11.90 4.89
C GLY A 15 -13.74 10.91 5.43
N GLN A 16 -12.62 10.72 4.74
CA GLN A 16 -11.56 9.76 5.10
C GLN A 16 -10.87 10.04 6.45
N LEU A 17 -11.09 11.20 7.04
CA LEU A 17 -10.64 11.46 8.41
C LEU A 17 -11.56 10.86 9.48
N GLY A 18 -12.80 10.50 9.16
CA GLY A 18 -13.69 9.85 10.12
C GLY A 18 -14.24 10.78 11.22
N LEU A 19 -14.19 12.10 10.99
CA LEU A 19 -14.54 13.14 11.97
C LEU A 19 -16.01 13.58 11.93
N GLY A 20 -16.85 12.91 11.15
CA GLY A 20 -18.27 13.25 10.96
C GLY A 20 -18.54 14.33 9.92
N HIS A 21 -17.50 14.94 9.34
CA HIS A 21 -17.60 15.97 8.30
C HIS A 21 -16.59 15.75 7.16
N LYS A 22 -16.65 16.59 6.12
CA LYS A 22 -15.77 16.56 4.93
C LYS A 22 -14.74 17.70 4.87
N GLU A 23 -14.67 18.50 5.94
CA GLU A 23 -13.66 19.56 6.07
C GLU A 23 -12.29 18.99 6.42
N GLU A 24 -11.25 19.54 5.80
CA GLU A 24 -9.84 19.20 6.03
C GLU A 24 -9.37 19.75 7.37
N VAL A 25 -8.44 19.05 8.03
CA VAL A 25 -7.86 19.52 9.30
C VAL A 25 -6.33 19.41 9.22
N SER A 26 -5.62 20.44 9.64
CA SER A 26 -4.15 20.47 9.57
C SER A 26 -3.45 20.06 10.87
N ILE A 27 -4.22 19.57 11.85
CA ILE A 27 -3.70 19.10 13.14
C ILE A 27 -4.30 17.72 13.46
N PRO A 28 -3.54 16.83 14.13
CA PRO A 28 -4.07 15.55 14.57
C PRO A 28 -5.35 15.73 15.40
N THR A 29 -6.47 15.26 14.85
CA THR A 29 -7.80 15.37 15.47
C THR A 29 -8.29 13.98 15.82
N GLN A 30 -8.82 13.81 17.02
CA GLN A 30 -9.21 12.50 17.51
C GLN A 30 -10.43 11.95 16.76
N VAL A 31 -10.31 10.72 16.26
CA VAL A 31 -11.42 9.96 15.67
C VAL A 31 -12.10 9.17 16.77
N THR A 32 -13.43 9.28 16.88
CA THR A 32 -14.19 8.55 17.90
C THR A 32 -14.69 7.22 17.35
N LEU A 33 -14.27 6.12 17.99
CA LEU A 33 -14.81 4.78 17.80
C LEU A 33 -15.28 4.20 19.14
N PRO A 34 -16.23 3.25 19.14
CA PRO A 34 -16.73 2.62 20.37
C PRO A 34 -15.68 1.76 21.09
N TYR A 35 -14.54 1.49 20.45
CA TYR A 35 -13.51 0.60 20.97
C TYR A 35 -12.09 1.13 20.72
N LYS A 36 -11.13 0.56 21.43
CA LYS A 36 -9.70 0.85 21.25
C LYS A 36 -9.16 0.20 19.99
N ILE A 37 -8.30 0.92 19.28
CA ILE A 37 -7.74 0.51 17.99
C ILE A 37 -6.40 -0.20 18.21
N THR A 38 -6.18 -1.30 17.51
CA THR A 38 -4.92 -2.05 17.52
C THR A 38 -4.11 -1.82 16.26
N HIS A 39 -4.77 -1.61 15.12
CA HIS A 39 -4.15 -1.52 13.81
C HIS A 39 -4.96 -0.59 12.91
N ILE A 40 -4.29 0.07 11.98
CA ILE A 40 -4.87 0.99 11.00
C ILE A 40 -4.21 0.81 9.64
N GLU A 41 -4.96 1.12 8.60
CA GLU A 41 -4.42 1.26 7.24
C GLU A 41 -5.25 2.28 6.47
N CYS A 42 -4.62 2.92 5.48
CA CYS A 42 -5.29 3.86 4.59
C CYS A 42 -5.19 3.34 3.16
N GLY A 43 -6.29 3.41 2.42
CA GLY A 43 -6.24 3.38 0.96
C GLY A 43 -6.08 4.78 0.38
N GLY A 44 -6.44 4.96 -0.88
CA GLY A 44 -6.24 6.23 -1.59
C GLY A 44 -7.04 7.39 -0.99
N CYS A 45 -8.34 7.16 -0.74
CA CYS A 45 -9.24 8.15 -0.15
C CYS A 45 -10.20 7.53 0.88
N PHE A 46 -9.77 6.44 1.53
CA PHE A 46 -10.51 5.78 2.60
C PHE A 46 -9.54 5.26 3.67
N SER A 47 -10.08 4.96 4.84
CA SER A 47 -9.32 4.51 6.00
C SER A 47 -10.00 3.33 6.66
N MET A 48 -9.19 2.50 7.29
CA MET A 48 -9.62 1.30 7.98
C MET A 48 -8.94 1.17 9.33
N ALA A 49 -9.65 0.56 10.28
CA ALA A 49 -9.12 0.26 11.60
C ALA A 49 -9.65 -1.08 12.12
N LEU A 50 -8.79 -1.79 12.84
CA LEU A 50 -9.14 -2.98 13.60
C LEU A 50 -9.19 -2.66 15.09
N THR A 51 -10.29 -2.99 15.74
CA THR A 51 -10.44 -2.82 17.19
C THR A 51 -9.81 -3.98 17.96
N LYS A 52 -9.59 -3.81 19.27
CA LYS A 52 -9.08 -4.86 20.14
C LYS A 52 -9.99 -6.10 20.23
N GLU A 53 -11.28 -5.91 19.95
CA GLU A 53 -12.33 -6.92 19.92
C GLU A 53 -12.39 -7.65 18.57
N GLY A 54 -11.52 -7.30 17.61
CA GLY A 54 -11.45 -7.92 16.30
C GLY A 54 -12.49 -7.40 15.31
N PHE A 55 -13.08 -6.23 15.56
CA PHE A 55 -14.01 -5.60 14.62
C PHE A 55 -13.28 -4.69 13.64
N MET A 56 -13.59 -4.84 12.35
CA MET A 56 -13.04 -3.99 11.31
C MET A 56 -14.02 -2.85 10.98
N TYR A 57 -13.51 -1.63 10.96
CA TYR A 57 -14.23 -0.42 10.59
C TYR A 57 -13.59 0.22 9.37
N ALA A 58 -14.41 0.82 8.51
CA ALA A 58 -13.97 1.59 7.36
C ALA A 58 -14.76 2.90 7.20
N TRP A 59 -14.12 3.93 6.66
CA TRP A 59 -14.73 5.22 6.34
C TRP A 59 -13.96 5.95 5.23
N GLY A 60 -14.57 6.98 4.64
CA GLY A 60 -14.06 7.74 3.51
C GLY A 60 -14.81 7.46 2.21
N GLN A 61 -14.07 7.45 1.10
CA GLN A 61 -14.57 7.16 -0.25
C GLN A 61 -15.12 5.72 -0.34
N ASN A 62 -16.23 5.56 -1.06
CA ASN A 62 -16.92 4.28 -1.24
C ASN A 62 -17.62 4.17 -2.60
N GLU A 63 -17.24 4.95 -3.62
CA GLU A 63 -17.96 5.03 -4.90
C GLU A 63 -17.98 3.69 -5.67
N HIS A 64 -17.06 2.78 -5.34
CA HIS A 64 -16.93 1.44 -5.90
C HIS A 64 -17.05 0.32 -4.86
N GLY A 65 -17.45 0.64 -3.63
CA GLY A 65 -17.59 -0.33 -2.54
C GLY A 65 -16.31 -0.54 -1.72
N GLU A 66 -15.35 0.39 -1.77
CA GLU A 66 -14.06 0.37 -1.08
C GLU A 66 -14.18 0.10 0.42
N LEU A 67 -15.30 0.49 1.05
CA LEU A 67 -15.54 0.29 2.47
C LEU A 67 -16.07 -1.10 2.82
N GLY A 68 -16.58 -1.88 1.85
CA GLY A 68 -17.09 -3.23 2.12
C GLY A 68 -18.38 -3.28 2.96
N VAL A 69 -19.14 -2.19 3.01
CA VAL A 69 -20.31 -2.03 3.91
C VAL A 69 -21.66 -2.34 3.25
N GLY A 70 -21.67 -2.86 2.02
CA GLY A 70 -22.87 -3.28 1.30
C GLY A 70 -23.54 -2.22 0.42
N ASP A 71 -22.92 -1.05 0.28
CA ASP A 71 -23.37 0.02 -0.62
C ASP A 71 -22.18 0.82 -1.17
N THR A 72 -22.47 1.88 -1.95
CA THR A 72 -21.47 2.75 -2.59
C THR A 72 -21.46 4.19 -2.06
N THR A 73 -21.92 4.42 -0.83
CA THR A 73 -22.03 5.78 -0.27
C THR A 73 -20.81 6.12 0.60
N ASN A 74 -20.21 7.29 0.39
CA ASN A 74 -19.08 7.77 1.20
C ASN A 74 -19.49 7.93 2.67
N ARG A 75 -18.59 7.61 3.60
CA ARG A 75 -18.85 7.70 5.05
C ARG A 75 -17.86 8.65 5.72
N SER A 76 -18.36 9.67 6.41
CA SER A 76 -17.52 10.56 7.23
C SER A 76 -17.34 10.07 8.67
N VAL A 77 -17.95 8.96 9.04
CA VAL A 77 -17.86 8.33 10.36
C VAL A 77 -17.46 6.86 10.17
N PRO A 78 -16.59 6.29 11.02
CA PRO A 78 -16.26 4.87 11.00
C PRO A 78 -17.50 3.97 10.99
N GLN A 79 -17.64 3.14 9.96
CA GLN A 79 -18.71 2.16 9.82
C GLN A 79 -18.13 0.75 9.96
N ARG A 80 -18.77 -0.08 10.77
CA ARG A 80 -18.37 -1.48 10.93
C ARG A 80 -18.68 -2.28 9.66
N ILE A 81 -17.69 -3.04 9.19
CA ILE A 81 -17.85 -4.03 8.12
C ILE A 81 -18.54 -5.26 8.71
N GLN A 82 -19.64 -5.67 8.09
CA GLN A 82 -20.44 -6.81 8.53
C GLN A 82 -20.06 -8.08 7.76
N ASN A 83 -20.29 -9.25 8.38
CA ASN A 83 -20.14 -10.56 7.75
C ASN A 83 -18.74 -10.88 7.19
N ILE A 84 -17.69 -10.21 7.67
CA ILE A 84 -16.30 -10.60 7.42
C ILE A 84 -15.79 -11.50 8.56
N PRO A 85 -15.06 -12.59 8.28
CA PRO A 85 -14.38 -13.36 9.32
C PRO A 85 -13.36 -12.52 10.08
N SER A 86 -12.88 -13.05 11.21
CA SER A 86 -11.78 -12.42 11.95
C SER A 86 -10.54 -12.29 11.06
N VAL A 87 -10.08 -11.06 10.86
CA VAL A 87 -8.94 -10.71 10.00
C VAL A 87 -7.65 -10.66 10.82
N VAL A 88 -6.56 -11.22 10.29
CA VAL A 88 -5.21 -11.15 10.88
C VAL A 88 -4.28 -10.22 10.12
N GLN A 89 -4.55 -9.97 8.84
CA GLN A 89 -3.82 -9.03 8.00
C GLN A 89 -4.74 -8.47 6.93
N TRP A 90 -4.56 -7.22 6.53
CA TRP A 90 -5.17 -6.67 5.33
C TRP A 90 -4.18 -5.78 4.60
N SER A 91 -4.52 -5.41 3.37
CA SER A 91 -3.85 -4.35 2.63
C SER A 91 -4.85 -3.55 1.80
N CYS A 92 -4.75 -2.22 1.85
CA CYS A 92 -5.56 -1.27 1.10
C CYS A 92 -4.79 -0.77 -0.11
N GLY A 93 -5.35 -0.96 -1.30
CA GLY A 93 -4.92 -0.23 -2.49
C GLY A 93 -5.56 1.15 -2.56
N CYS A 94 -5.44 1.83 -3.70
CA CYS A 94 -6.12 3.11 -3.85
C CYS A 94 -7.65 2.97 -3.82
N TYR A 95 -8.17 1.86 -4.35
CA TYR A 95 -9.62 1.66 -4.56
C TYR A 95 -10.12 0.26 -4.18
N HIS A 96 -9.31 -0.55 -3.52
CA HIS A 96 -9.70 -1.92 -3.12
C HIS A 96 -9.01 -2.34 -1.83
N THR A 97 -9.50 -3.43 -1.25
CA THR A 97 -8.88 -4.05 -0.08
C THR A 97 -8.79 -5.55 -0.29
N ILE A 98 -7.70 -6.14 0.20
CA ILE A 98 -7.55 -7.58 0.39
C ILE A 98 -7.31 -7.84 1.87
N ALA A 99 -7.96 -8.86 2.42
CA ALA A 99 -7.82 -9.28 3.81
C ALA A 99 -7.55 -10.78 3.90
N LEU A 100 -6.71 -11.16 4.85
CA LEU A 100 -6.42 -12.53 5.24
C LEU A 100 -7.10 -12.80 6.59
N SER A 101 -7.98 -13.79 6.60
CA SER A 101 -8.65 -14.25 7.81
C SER A 101 -7.73 -15.12 8.68
N ILE A 102 -8.09 -15.29 9.95
CA ILE A 102 -7.40 -16.19 10.89
C ILE A 102 -7.42 -17.66 10.45
N GLU A 103 -8.37 -18.04 9.60
CA GLU A 103 -8.48 -19.39 9.03
C GLU A 103 -7.60 -19.56 7.78
N GLY A 104 -6.89 -18.50 7.36
CA GLY A 104 -6.03 -18.52 6.18
C GLY A 104 -6.76 -18.26 4.86
N ASP A 105 -8.05 -17.91 4.90
CA ASP A 105 -8.82 -17.53 3.72
C ASP A 105 -8.61 -16.06 3.33
N LEU A 106 -8.54 -15.81 2.02
CA LEU A 106 -8.48 -14.46 1.44
C LEU A 106 -9.86 -13.90 1.12
N TYR A 107 -10.06 -12.64 1.46
CA TYR A 107 -11.23 -11.85 1.14
C TYR A 107 -10.83 -10.57 0.41
N CYS A 108 -11.70 -10.06 -0.44
CA CYS A 108 -11.48 -8.81 -1.17
C CYS A 108 -12.79 -8.04 -1.38
N TRP A 109 -12.68 -6.73 -1.53
CA TRP A 109 -13.80 -5.86 -1.92
C TRP A 109 -13.29 -4.52 -2.48
N GLY A 110 -14.20 -3.71 -3.01
CA GLY A 110 -13.92 -2.43 -3.66
C GLY A 110 -13.97 -2.51 -5.19
N GLN A 111 -13.28 -1.57 -5.83
CA GLN A 111 -13.20 -1.47 -7.28
C GLN A 111 -12.52 -2.70 -7.89
N ASN A 112 -13.01 -3.16 -9.03
CA ASN A 112 -12.46 -4.32 -9.74
C ASN A 112 -12.31 -4.15 -11.25
N SER A 113 -12.31 -2.91 -11.76
CA SER A 113 -12.30 -2.65 -13.21
C SER A 113 -11.13 -3.33 -13.95
N PHE A 114 -10.02 -3.59 -13.27
CA PHE A 114 -8.81 -4.20 -13.82
C PHE A 114 -8.55 -5.61 -13.27
N GLY A 115 -9.51 -6.21 -12.56
CA GLY A 115 -9.31 -7.50 -11.91
C GLY A 115 -8.50 -7.44 -10.62
N GLN A 116 -8.34 -6.27 -10.00
CA GLN A 116 -7.54 -6.07 -8.78
C GLN A 116 -8.05 -6.83 -7.54
N LEU A 117 -9.27 -7.41 -7.62
CA LEU A 117 -9.83 -8.31 -6.61
C LEU A 117 -9.46 -9.78 -6.84
N GLY A 118 -8.99 -10.17 -8.03
CA GLY A 118 -8.50 -11.53 -8.28
C GLY A 118 -9.59 -12.61 -8.34
N ILE A 119 -10.85 -12.22 -8.55
CA ILE A 119 -12.03 -13.10 -8.53
C ILE A 119 -12.46 -13.61 -9.92
N GLY A 120 -11.59 -13.49 -10.93
CA GLY A 120 -11.81 -14.02 -12.28
C GLY A 120 -12.79 -13.21 -13.13
N ASN A 121 -13.11 -11.99 -12.72
CA ASN A 121 -13.96 -11.04 -13.44
C ASN A 121 -13.58 -9.61 -13.07
N THR A 122 -14.27 -8.62 -13.66
CA THR A 122 -14.01 -7.18 -13.45
C THR A 122 -15.14 -6.45 -12.69
N VAL A 123 -15.99 -7.19 -11.96
CA VAL A 123 -17.13 -6.63 -11.24
C VAL A 123 -16.73 -6.22 -9.82
N SER A 124 -16.89 -4.94 -9.50
CA SER A 124 -16.63 -4.38 -8.16
C SER A 124 -17.54 -5.01 -7.10
N GLN A 125 -17.04 -5.09 -5.87
CA GLN A 125 -17.73 -5.76 -4.77
C GLN A 125 -17.96 -4.79 -3.62
N THR A 126 -19.21 -4.61 -3.20
CA THR A 126 -19.57 -3.74 -2.07
C THR A 126 -19.52 -4.45 -0.73
N ILE A 127 -19.33 -5.76 -0.72
CA ILE A 127 -19.15 -6.60 0.46
C ILE A 127 -17.89 -7.46 0.30
N PRO A 128 -17.24 -7.88 1.40
CA PRO A 128 -16.16 -8.85 1.33
C PRO A 128 -16.59 -10.15 0.64
N VAL A 129 -15.83 -10.56 -0.39
CA VAL A 129 -15.99 -11.85 -1.08
C VAL A 129 -14.70 -12.65 -1.03
N ARG A 130 -14.81 -13.98 -1.05
CA ARG A 130 -13.64 -14.87 -0.94
C ARG A 130 -12.91 -15.01 -2.28
N ILE A 131 -11.58 -14.86 -2.27
CA ILE A 131 -10.72 -15.22 -3.41
C ILE A 131 -10.50 -16.73 -3.34
N SER A 132 -11.08 -17.48 -4.29
CA SER A 132 -11.11 -18.96 -4.20
C SER A 132 -10.03 -19.67 -5.02
N SER A 133 -9.28 -18.93 -5.84
CA SER A 133 -8.23 -19.50 -6.72
C SER A 133 -6.93 -19.84 -5.99
N LEU A 134 -6.77 -19.39 -4.75
CA LEU A 134 -5.62 -19.67 -3.89
C LEU A 134 -6.06 -20.44 -2.64
N GLY A 135 -5.25 -21.40 -2.21
CA GLY A 135 -5.41 -22.09 -0.93
C GLY A 135 -4.84 -21.28 0.23
N SER A 136 -4.67 -21.93 1.39
CA SER A 136 -4.10 -21.34 2.61
C SER A 136 -2.57 -21.18 2.56
N CYS A 137 -2.04 -20.60 1.48
CA CYS A 137 -0.59 -20.40 1.27
C CYS A 137 -0.07 -19.02 1.68
N VAL A 138 -0.98 -18.07 1.90
CA VAL A 138 -0.64 -16.64 1.90
C VAL A 138 0.01 -16.22 3.22
N LEU A 139 1.15 -15.55 3.10
CA LEU A 139 2.01 -15.07 4.18
C LEU A 139 2.02 -13.55 4.29
N GLN A 140 1.88 -12.84 3.16
CA GLN A 140 1.83 -11.38 3.15
C GLN A 140 0.96 -10.86 2.00
N LEU A 141 0.26 -9.76 2.26
CA LEU A 141 -0.51 -8.97 1.32
C LEU A 141 0.19 -7.63 1.08
N SER A 142 0.12 -7.13 -0.15
CA SER A 142 0.39 -5.73 -0.46
C SER A 142 -0.45 -5.31 -1.67
N CYS A 143 -1.18 -4.20 -1.52
CA CYS A 143 -1.99 -3.63 -2.60
C CYS A 143 -1.34 -2.34 -3.09
N GLY A 144 -1.25 -2.18 -4.41
CA GLY A 144 -0.86 -0.94 -5.07
C GLY A 144 -2.05 -0.08 -5.44
N GLY A 145 -1.88 0.79 -6.44
CA GLY A 145 -2.97 1.66 -6.90
C GLY A 145 -4.14 0.85 -7.44
N PHE A 146 -3.84 -0.09 -8.34
CA PHE A 146 -4.80 -0.91 -9.06
C PHE A 146 -4.35 -2.38 -9.23
N HIS A 147 -3.33 -2.81 -8.50
CA HIS A 147 -2.82 -4.18 -8.52
C HIS A 147 -2.59 -4.71 -7.12
N SER A 148 -2.36 -6.01 -7.03
CA SER A 148 -2.26 -6.75 -5.78
C SER A 148 -1.12 -7.74 -5.86
N LEU A 149 -0.34 -7.84 -4.78
CA LEU A 149 0.70 -8.83 -4.57
C LEU A 149 0.36 -9.70 -3.36
N LEU A 150 0.56 -11.01 -3.53
CA LEU A 150 0.43 -12.00 -2.48
C LEU A 150 1.72 -12.80 -2.39
N LEU A 151 2.37 -12.76 -1.24
CA LEU A 151 3.47 -13.67 -0.95
C LEU A 151 2.88 -14.96 -0.38
N CYS A 152 3.07 -16.07 -1.08
CA CYS A 152 2.78 -17.42 -0.60
C CYS A 152 4.07 -18.17 -0.25
N ASP A 153 3.92 -19.30 0.44
CA ASP A 153 5.01 -20.23 0.76
C ASP A 153 5.77 -20.74 -0.47
N ASP A 154 5.07 -20.86 -1.59
CA ASP A 154 5.60 -21.38 -2.86
C ASP A 154 6.03 -20.28 -3.84
N GLY A 155 5.83 -18.99 -3.53
CA GLY A 155 6.27 -17.87 -4.36
C GLY A 155 5.36 -16.65 -4.31
N LEU A 156 5.60 -15.72 -5.23
CA LEU A 156 4.81 -14.49 -5.38
C LEU A 156 3.68 -14.68 -6.38
N TYR A 157 2.50 -14.16 -6.07
CA TYR A 157 1.38 -14.03 -6.99
C TYR A 157 1.04 -12.56 -7.18
N SER A 158 0.67 -12.19 -8.41
CA SER A 158 0.26 -10.84 -8.77
C SER A 158 -1.03 -10.87 -9.60
N PHE A 159 -1.86 -9.83 -9.44
CA PHE A 159 -3.09 -9.65 -10.23
C PHE A 159 -3.58 -8.20 -10.21
N GLY A 160 -4.50 -7.88 -11.12
CA GLY A 160 -5.01 -6.53 -11.35
C GLY A 160 -4.42 -5.86 -12.58
N PHE A 161 -4.32 -4.53 -12.51
CA PHE A 161 -3.84 -3.65 -13.57
C PHE A 161 -2.37 -3.88 -13.91
N ASN A 162 -1.98 -3.80 -15.19
CA ASN A 162 -0.63 -4.14 -15.64
C ASN A 162 -0.05 -3.28 -16.78
N ASP A 163 -0.62 -2.13 -17.14
CA ASP A 163 -0.12 -1.35 -18.29
C ASP A 163 1.36 -0.91 -18.17
N SER A 164 1.88 -0.84 -16.94
CA SER A 164 3.27 -0.49 -16.63
C SER A 164 4.16 -1.71 -16.37
N GLY A 165 3.64 -2.93 -16.52
CA GLY A 165 4.32 -4.18 -16.22
C GLY A 165 4.44 -4.48 -14.72
N GLN A 166 3.65 -3.81 -13.86
CA GLN A 166 3.71 -3.91 -12.39
C GLN A 166 3.34 -5.28 -11.82
N LEU A 167 2.83 -6.19 -12.65
CA LEU A 167 2.61 -7.60 -12.27
C LEU A 167 3.87 -8.46 -12.41
N GLY A 168 4.91 -8.01 -13.10
CA GLY A 168 6.21 -8.69 -13.14
C GLY A 168 6.22 -9.95 -14.01
N ASN A 169 5.26 -10.10 -14.90
CA ASN A 169 5.11 -11.27 -15.77
C ASN A 169 5.73 -11.06 -17.16
N GLY A 170 6.39 -9.93 -17.42
CA GLY A 170 6.97 -9.59 -18.72
C GLY A 170 5.94 -9.13 -19.76
N GLU A 171 4.68 -8.97 -19.35
CA GLU A 171 3.57 -8.55 -20.20
C GLU A 171 2.96 -7.24 -19.65
N ASP A 172 2.13 -6.59 -20.47
CA ASP A 172 1.39 -5.37 -20.10
C ASP A 172 -0.14 -5.61 -20.04
N THR A 173 -0.55 -6.86 -19.79
CA THR A 173 -1.97 -7.24 -19.74
C THR A 173 -2.42 -7.60 -18.33
N GLU A 174 -3.64 -7.20 -17.97
CA GLU A 174 -4.20 -7.45 -16.65
C GLU A 174 -4.34 -8.94 -16.36
N GLN A 175 -4.28 -9.28 -15.07
CA GLN A 175 -4.55 -10.64 -14.60
C GLN A 175 -5.77 -10.60 -13.68
N LEU A 176 -6.85 -11.28 -14.08
CA LEU A 176 -8.12 -11.27 -13.34
C LEU A 176 -8.15 -12.26 -12.17
N VAL A 177 -7.15 -13.13 -12.08
CA VAL A 177 -6.93 -14.08 -11.00
C VAL A 177 -5.48 -13.97 -10.53
N PRO A 178 -5.18 -14.29 -9.26
CA PRO A 178 -3.81 -14.41 -8.80
C PRO A 178 -3.00 -15.34 -9.70
N THR A 179 -1.99 -14.78 -10.36
CA THR A 179 -1.09 -15.49 -11.26
C THR A 179 0.30 -15.49 -10.67
N LYS A 180 0.97 -16.64 -10.65
CA LYS A 180 2.30 -16.78 -10.08
C LYS A 180 3.33 -15.99 -10.91
N VAL A 181 4.09 -15.11 -10.27
CA VAL A 181 5.18 -14.35 -10.89
C VAL A 181 6.36 -15.29 -11.12
N ALA A 182 6.67 -15.52 -12.40
CA ALA A 182 7.81 -16.34 -12.78
C ALA A 182 9.14 -15.60 -12.55
N HIS A 183 10.27 -16.30 -12.73
CA HIS A 183 11.63 -15.74 -12.72
C HIS A 183 12.16 -15.21 -11.37
N LEU A 184 11.40 -15.26 -10.29
CA LEU A 184 11.91 -15.07 -8.92
C LEU A 184 12.47 -16.40 -8.40
N ARG A 185 13.81 -16.53 -8.35
CA ARG A 185 14.49 -17.76 -7.94
C ARG A 185 14.83 -17.81 -6.45
N SER A 186 15.09 -16.66 -5.85
CA SER A 186 15.40 -16.58 -4.42
C SER A 186 14.12 -16.66 -3.59
N LYS A 187 14.25 -17.21 -2.39
CA LYS A 187 13.17 -17.16 -1.41
C LYS A 187 12.87 -15.69 -1.08
N LEU A 188 11.60 -15.35 -1.02
CA LEU A 188 11.15 -13.99 -0.75
C LEU A 188 10.92 -13.80 0.76
N LYS A 189 11.24 -12.60 1.26
CA LYS A 189 11.13 -12.22 2.66
C LYS A 189 9.99 -11.23 2.86
N GLU A 190 9.94 -10.18 2.03
CA GLU A 190 8.97 -9.09 2.14
C GLU A 190 8.53 -8.61 0.75
N ILE A 191 7.26 -8.20 0.64
CA ILE A 191 6.68 -7.58 -0.56
C ILE A 191 6.21 -6.15 -0.26
N SER A 192 6.25 -5.28 -1.26
CA SER A 192 5.65 -3.94 -1.23
C SER A 192 5.18 -3.53 -2.61
N CYS A 193 4.02 -2.89 -2.68
CA CYS A 193 3.56 -2.17 -3.86
C CYS A 193 3.77 -0.68 -3.64
N GLY A 194 4.04 0.03 -4.73
CA GLY A 194 3.64 1.43 -4.85
C GLY A 194 2.41 1.54 -5.74
N TYR A 195 2.16 2.73 -6.30
CA TYR A 195 0.95 2.96 -7.10
C TYR A 195 0.93 2.14 -8.41
N TYR A 196 2.02 2.17 -9.17
CA TYR A 196 2.19 1.45 -10.46
C TYR A 196 3.48 0.64 -10.52
N HIS A 197 4.07 0.31 -9.38
CA HIS A 197 5.30 -0.49 -9.32
C HIS A 197 5.25 -1.44 -8.12
N SER A 198 6.18 -2.39 -8.14
CA SER A 198 6.23 -3.51 -7.22
C SER A 198 7.68 -3.76 -6.81
N MET A 199 7.87 -4.16 -5.55
CA MET A 199 9.17 -4.46 -5.00
C MET A 199 9.10 -5.67 -4.08
N VAL A 200 10.20 -6.42 -4.03
CA VAL A 200 10.39 -7.51 -3.08
C VAL A 200 11.80 -7.47 -2.50
N ILE A 201 11.90 -7.92 -1.26
CA ILE A 201 13.17 -8.20 -0.59
C ILE A 201 13.31 -9.73 -0.53
N THR A 202 14.42 -10.26 -1.02
CA THR A 202 14.72 -11.70 -0.91
C THR A 202 15.22 -12.04 0.50
N SER A 203 15.29 -13.33 0.84
CA SER A 203 15.94 -13.79 2.08
C SER A 203 17.44 -13.49 2.14
N GLU A 204 18.03 -13.13 0.99
CA GLU A 204 19.43 -12.72 0.84
C GLU A 204 19.58 -11.19 0.95
N ASN A 205 18.51 -10.48 1.37
CA ASN A 205 18.41 -9.02 1.45
C ASN A 205 18.65 -8.30 0.11
N GLU A 206 18.31 -8.95 -1.01
CA GLU A 206 18.36 -8.30 -2.32
C GLU A 206 17.05 -7.58 -2.60
N LEU A 207 17.12 -6.33 -3.06
CA LEU A 207 15.97 -5.57 -3.55
C LEU A 207 15.74 -5.87 -5.03
N ILE A 208 14.56 -6.38 -5.36
CA ILE A 208 14.11 -6.61 -6.72
C ILE A 208 12.87 -5.73 -6.97
N CYS A 209 12.85 -5.00 -8.07
CA CYS A 209 11.80 -4.05 -8.40
C CYS A 209 11.39 -4.13 -9.88
N TRP A 210 10.14 -3.76 -10.18
CA TRP A 210 9.56 -3.73 -11.53
C TRP A 210 8.31 -2.84 -11.56
N GLY A 211 7.83 -2.52 -12.76
CA GLY A 211 6.68 -1.67 -13.04
C GLY A 211 7.06 -0.32 -13.64
N GLU A 212 6.24 0.68 -13.35
CA GLU A 212 6.43 2.07 -13.80
C GLU A 212 7.75 2.65 -13.28
N ASN A 213 8.47 3.36 -14.14
CA ASN A 213 9.77 3.95 -13.79
C ASN A 213 10.00 5.35 -14.39
N ASN A 214 8.96 6.00 -14.92
CA ASN A 214 9.04 7.32 -15.57
C ASN A 214 9.62 8.46 -14.73
N HIS A 215 9.81 8.25 -13.42
CA HIS A 215 10.42 9.20 -12.48
C HIS A 215 11.63 8.60 -11.75
N GLY A 216 12.13 7.44 -12.18
CA GLY A 216 13.24 6.73 -11.53
C GLY A 216 12.86 6.01 -10.23
N GLN A 217 11.58 5.78 -9.97
CA GLN A 217 11.07 5.16 -8.74
C GLN A 217 11.58 3.74 -8.49
N LEU A 218 12.09 3.03 -9.52
CA LEU A 218 12.72 1.73 -9.35
C LEU A 218 14.19 1.83 -8.90
N GLY A 219 14.82 3.01 -9.04
CA GLY A 219 16.21 3.24 -8.65
C GLY A 219 17.23 2.48 -9.50
N LEU A 220 16.92 2.19 -10.77
CA LEU A 220 17.75 1.38 -11.67
C LEU A 220 18.77 2.18 -12.50
N GLY A 221 18.83 3.50 -12.31
CA GLY A 221 19.73 4.40 -13.07
C GLY A 221 19.22 4.77 -14.47
N HIS A 222 17.95 4.50 -14.77
CA HIS A 222 17.23 4.92 -15.96
C HIS A 222 15.74 5.14 -15.62
N GLU A 223 14.96 5.68 -16.56
CA GLU A 223 13.54 6.03 -16.39
C GLU A 223 12.58 5.14 -17.20
N ASP A 224 13.10 4.14 -17.92
CA ASP A 224 12.26 3.18 -18.64
C ASP A 224 11.54 2.21 -17.69
N LYS A 225 10.24 1.99 -17.92
CA LYS A 225 9.46 0.96 -17.20
C LYS A 225 10.08 -0.43 -17.41
N VAL A 226 9.89 -1.31 -16.43
CA VAL A 226 10.45 -2.66 -16.47
C VAL A 226 9.38 -3.68 -16.11
N ALA A 227 8.98 -4.54 -17.06
CA ALA A 227 7.90 -5.51 -16.85
C ALA A 227 8.34 -6.84 -16.20
N LEU A 228 9.65 -7.03 -15.99
CA LEU A 228 10.22 -8.21 -15.33
C LEU A 228 10.91 -7.83 -14.02
N PRO A 229 10.82 -8.67 -12.97
CA PRO A 229 11.54 -8.46 -11.73
C PRO A 229 13.03 -8.25 -11.97
N THR A 230 13.54 -7.08 -11.60
CA THR A 230 14.92 -6.67 -11.88
C THR A 230 15.66 -6.34 -10.60
N LEU A 231 16.85 -6.90 -10.43
CA LEU A 231 17.70 -6.65 -9.26
C LEU A 231 18.16 -5.19 -9.26
N ASN A 232 17.89 -4.50 -8.16
CA ASN A 232 18.52 -3.23 -7.88
C ASN A 232 19.90 -3.47 -7.25
N SER A 233 20.95 -3.38 -8.07
CA SER A 233 22.32 -3.67 -7.63
C SER A 233 22.92 -2.61 -6.70
N PHE A 234 22.30 -1.42 -6.59
CA PHE A 234 22.81 -0.35 -5.73
C PHE A 234 22.80 -0.75 -4.25
N PHE A 235 21.76 -1.46 -3.82
CA PHE A 235 21.59 -1.91 -2.42
C PHE A 235 22.24 -3.27 -2.12
N LYS A 236 23.08 -3.78 -3.02
CA LYS A 236 23.68 -5.10 -2.82
C LYS A 236 24.55 -5.13 -1.57
N GLY A 237 24.21 -6.01 -0.63
CA GLY A 237 24.92 -6.18 0.64
C GLY A 237 24.47 -5.23 1.76
N GLU A 238 23.48 -4.39 1.49
CA GLU A 238 22.85 -3.54 2.51
C GLU A 238 21.68 -4.28 3.18
N GLU A 239 21.38 -3.93 4.43
CA GLU A 239 20.18 -4.42 5.10
C GLU A 239 18.97 -3.56 4.70
N ILE A 240 17.96 -4.21 4.14
CA ILE A 240 16.76 -3.55 3.61
C ILE A 240 15.53 -4.08 4.36
N VAL A 241 14.65 -3.15 4.75
CA VAL A 241 13.38 -3.47 5.43
C VAL A 241 12.29 -2.54 4.91
N PHE A 242 11.12 -3.10 4.57
CA PHE A 242 9.95 -2.29 4.28
C PHE A 242 9.25 -1.88 5.58
N LYS A 243 9.15 -0.58 5.83
CA LYS A 243 8.36 -0.08 6.97
C LYS A 243 6.89 0.06 6.55
N ARG A 244 6.07 -0.94 6.88
CA ARG A 244 4.62 -1.06 6.60
C ARG A 244 3.71 0.09 7.09
N ASN A 245 4.24 1.19 7.63
CA ASN A 245 3.47 2.28 8.24
C ASN A 245 3.55 3.62 7.48
N TRP A 246 4.21 3.67 6.33
CA TRP A 246 4.10 4.83 5.45
C TRP A 246 3.01 4.53 4.44
N VAL A 247 1.84 5.14 4.66
CA VAL A 247 0.88 5.41 3.59
C VAL A 247 1.71 5.99 2.44
N ASP A 248 1.53 5.47 1.22
CA ASP A 248 2.06 6.04 -0.02
C ASP A 248 1.57 7.48 -0.18
N LEU A 249 2.18 8.39 0.56
CA LEU A 249 2.01 9.82 0.45
C LEU A 249 2.91 10.23 -0.70
N ILE A 250 2.25 10.45 -1.83
CA ILE A 250 2.74 11.10 -3.05
C ILE A 250 3.21 10.11 -4.13
N SER A 251 2.24 9.54 -4.84
CA SER A 251 2.40 9.29 -6.27
C SER A 251 1.16 9.70 -7.09
N GLY A 252 0.27 10.51 -6.51
CA GLY A 252 -0.92 11.02 -7.19
C GLY A 252 -1.00 12.55 -7.15
N TRP A 253 -0.78 13.17 -8.31
CA TRP A 253 -1.06 14.55 -8.74
C TRP A 253 0.03 15.64 -8.63
N PRO A 254 0.24 16.47 -9.68
CA PRO A 254 1.39 17.38 -9.79
C PRO A 254 1.28 18.71 -9.02
N GLN A 255 0.25 18.92 -8.18
CA GLN A 255 -0.11 20.28 -7.71
C GLN A 255 -0.12 20.53 -6.19
N SER A 256 0.14 19.53 -5.34
CA SER A 256 0.14 19.76 -3.88
C SER A 256 1.55 19.85 -3.29
N HIS A 257 2.39 20.73 -3.82
CA HIS A 257 3.68 21.11 -3.21
C HIS A 257 3.53 22.31 -2.26
N THR A 258 2.71 22.22 -1.20
CA THR A 258 2.70 23.26 -0.14
C THR A 258 1.93 22.80 1.10
N LEU A 259 2.57 21.98 1.96
CA LEU A 259 2.56 22.10 3.44
C LEU A 259 3.26 20.87 4.05
N PHE A 260 4.59 20.81 3.94
CA PHE A 260 5.38 19.91 4.78
C PHE A 260 5.60 20.55 6.15
N SER A 261 5.20 19.87 7.23
CA SER A 261 5.33 20.42 8.59
C SER A 261 6.80 20.51 9.03
N LYS A 262 7.19 21.66 9.59
CA LYS A 262 8.56 21.99 10.06
C LYS A 262 9.14 21.01 11.10
N GLN A 263 8.32 20.12 11.65
CA GLN A 263 8.72 19.16 12.67
C GLN A 263 9.31 17.87 12.08
N ILE A 264 8.85 17.45 10.89
CA ILE A 264 9.42 16.33 10.13
C ILE A 264 10.75 16.73 9.47
N GLN A 265 10.88 18.01 9.09
CA GLN A 265 12.11 18.57 8.52
C GLN A 265 13.30 18.45 9.49
N ARG A 266 13.08 18.61 10.80
CA ARG A 266 14.15 18.51 11.82
C ARG A 266 14.70 17.09 12.00
N VAL A 267 13.83 16.08 11.93
CA VAL A 267 14.22 14.66 12.03
C VAL A 267 14.97 14.21 10.76
N LEU A 268 14.60 14.76 9.60
CA LEU A 268 15.29 14.54 8.33
C LEU A 268 16.66 15.25 8.30
N GLU A 269 16.77 16.48 8.80
CA GLU A 269 18.03 17.26 8.80
C GLU A 269 19.13 16.62 9.67
N GLU A 270 18.78 16.03 10.83
CA GLU A 270 19.74 15.30 11.67
C GLU A 270 20.28 14.02 11.02
N SER A 271 19.48 13.37 10.17
CA SER A 271 19.88 12.17 9.42
C SER A 271 20.69 12.51 8.15
N ILE A 272 20.47 13.69 7.57
CA ILE A 272 21.12 14.17 6.33
C ILE A 272 22.54 14.70 6.59
N LEU A 273 22.84 15.19 7.79
CA LEU A 273 24.17 15.71 8.16
C LEU A 273 25.30 14.67 8.06
N THR A 274 24.98 13.36 8.07
CA THR A 274 25.96 12.29 7.88
C THR A 274 26.27 12.02 6.39
N ILE A 275 25.40 12.43 5.46
CA ILE A 275 25.49 12.12 4.01
C ILE A 275 26.02 13.32 3.19
N GLN A 276 26.01 14.53 3.76
CA GLN A 276 26.38 15.77 3.07
C GLN A 276 27.84 15.91 2.60
N ASN A 277 28.75 14.99 2.97
CA ASN A 277 30.16 15.11 2.59
C ASN A 277 30.52 14.56 1.19
N GLN A 278 29.56 14.11 0.37
CA GLN A 278 29.87 13.49 -0.92
C GLN A 278 29.03 13.91 -2.15
N ILE A 279 28.08 14.86 -2.06
CA ILE A 279 27.23 15.21 -3.24
C ILE A 279 27.15 16.74 -3.46
N PRO A 280 27.52 17.28 -4.64
CA PRO A 280 27.75 18.71 -4.83
C PRO A 280 26.60 19.50 -5.48
N SER A 281 25.31 19.18 -5.25
CA SER A 281 24.23 20.10 -5.66
C SER A 281 22.94 19.94 -4.85
N ARG A 282 22.26 21.08 -4.62
CA ARG A 282 21.00 21.20 -3.84
C ARG A 282 19.77 20.60 -4.55
N ASP A 283 19.80 20.46 -5.87
CA ASP A 283 18.64 20.02 -6.66
C ASP A 283 18.41 18.49 -6.57
N VAL A 284 19.48 17.72 -6.31
CA VAL A 284 19.39 16.26 -6.09
C VAL A 284 18.75 15.93 -4.74
N LEU A 285 18.86 16.82 -3.74
CA LEU A 285 18.32 16.63 -2.38
C LEU A 285 16.79 16.74 -2.31
N THR A 286 16.17 17.57 -3.17
CA THR A 286 14.70 17.70 -3.21
C THR A 286 14.06 16.53 -3.98
N TYR A 287 14.78 15.97 -4.96
CA TYR A 287 14.34 14.80 -5.73
C TYR A 287 14.50 13.49 -4.94
N LEU A 288 15.59 13.36 -4.17
CA LEU A 288 15.76 12.27 -3.22
C LEU A 288 14.67 12.28 -2.14
N MET A 289 14.14 13.43 -1.73
CA MET A 289 13.09 13.47 -0.68
C MET A 289 11.75 12.89 -1.14
N THR A 290 11.40 12.93 -2.43
CA THR A 290 10.14 12.33 -2.91
C THR A 290 10.25 10.82 -3.11
N THR A 291 11.45 10.30 -3.36
CA THR A 291 11.70 8.85 -3.52
C THR A 291 12.18 8.17 -2.23
N LEU A 292 12.90 8.87 -1.31
CA LEU A 292 13.34 8.31 -0.01
C LEU A 292 12.24 8.31 1.06
N LEU A 293 11.20 9.12 0.94
CA LEU A 293 10.09 9.11 1.91
C LEU A 293 9.27 7.80 1.86
N GLN A 294 9.45 6.97 0.83
CA GLN A 294 8.83 5.63 0.74
C GLN A 294 9.62 4.56 1.52
N PHE A 295 10.93 4.70 1.73
CA PHE A 295 11.74 3.69 2.42
C PHE A 295 12.93 4.33 3.14
N LEU A 296 12.86 4.44 4.47
CA LEU A 296 14.04 4.76 5.29
C LEU A 296 14.91 3.50 5.40
N PHE A 297 15.88 3.37 4.49
CA PHE A 297 16.98 2.42 4.62
C PHE A 297 17.91 2.89 5.76
N TYR A 298 18.02 2.13 6.84
CA TYR A 298 19.00 2.39 7.88
C TYR A 298 20.23 1.54 7.62
N LYS A 299 21.40 2.18 7.54
CA LYS A 299 22.67 1.53 7.82
C LYS A 299 22.78 1.47 9.35
N GLN A 300 22.75 0.27 9.94
CA GLN A 300 23.22 0.11 11.33
C GLN A 300 24.75 0.16 11.35
#